data_AF-A0A1S8XRC4-F1
#
_entry.id   AF-A0A1S8XRC4-F1
#
_cell.length_a   1.000
_cell.length_b   1.000
_cell.length_c   1.000
_cell.angle_alpha   90.00
_cell.angle_beta   90.00
_cell.angle_gamma   90.00
#
_symmetry.space_group_name_H-M   'P 1'
#
loop_
_entity.id
_entity.type
_entity.pdbx_description
1 polymer ?
#
loop_
_entity_poly.entity_id
_entity_poly.type
_entity_poly.pdbx_seq_one_letter_code
_entity_poly.pdbx_strand_id
1 'polypeptide(L)'
;MSQVPSPWDVILVTRKASVQFVEPMTFRVIKVLTELVTYHGWVWLRGYQLDDKGRAVASRELFVQPAGLVTLRERQAPQPATLNARRRRNMPPPASATRRTGIGVWWVDGPAPTGSPPTVGARRGDVLICQDRRMPVRERPVVIAVCGCPGAGKTTVASATAGHLGIPFLTRDEIKAGLGLSSASVGEDGRVRLDGDFHLAGGPVSLRAEAVMVDAARLLAASGVSFVVESSVLSHQLLGVLLAGDARVLAVHVVAREAVIGRRLVARAAGGGAVGQQLLALFQRGELKRSIFVPPEGVDAVVEVDTSDDAAPVIETVVAAAVALLG
;
A
#
# COMPACT_ATOMS: atom_id res chain seq x y z
N MET A 1 12.28 15.38 8.70
CA MET A 1 10.84 15.41 8.35
C MET A 1 10.69 16.27 7.10
N SER A 2 9.97 15.82 6.08
CA SER A 2 9.72 16.64 4.88
C SER A 2 8.59 17.63 5.15
N GLN A 3 8.81 18.90 4.84
CA GLN A 3 7.90 19.99 5.20
C GLN A 3 6.66 20.03 4.29
N VAL A 4 5.48 20.28 4.87
CA VAL A 4 4.25 20.52 4.10
C VAL A 4 4.37 21.90 3.43
N PRO A 5 4.05 22.05 2.12
CA PRO A 5 4.11 23.34 1.43
C PRO A 5 3.22 24.40 2.10
N SER A 6 3.72 25.62 2.19
CA SER A 6 2.94 26.77 2.64
C SER A 6 2.05 27.33 1.53
N PRO A 7 0.94 28.01 1.86
CA PRO A 7 0.28 28.92 0.93
C PRO A 7 1.27 29.89 0.29
N TRP A 8 1.13 30.06 -1.03
CA TRP A 8 1.96 30.83 -1.96
C TRP A 8 3.29 30.21 -2.41
N ASP A 9 3.70 29.04 -1.88
CA ASP A 9 4.85 28.31 -2.42
C ASP A 9 4.56 27.82 -3.86
N VAL A 10 5.62 27.79 -4.69
CA VAL A 10 5.57 27.19 -6.03
C VAL A 10 6.38 25.89 -6.01
N ILE A 11 5.70 24.79 -6.32
CA ILE A 11 6.19 23.41 -6.27
C ILE A 11 6.14 22.79 -7.67
N LEU A 12 7.11 21.95 -7.99
CA LEU A 12 7.02 20.99 -9.08
C LEU A 12 6.38 19.71 -8.53
N VAL A 13 5.22 19.36 -9.07
CA VAL A 13 4.53 18.10 -8.78
C VAL A 13 5.00 17.08 -9.81
N THR A 14 5.45 15.91 -9.34
CA THR A 14 5.99 14.82 -10.17
C THR A 14 5.43 13.48 -9.72
N ARG A 15 5.70 12.40 -10.47
CA ARG A 15 5.34 11.03 -10.10
C ARG A 15 5.78 10.63 -8.68
N LYS A 16 6.85 11.24 -8.14
CA LYS A 16 7.29 11.02 -6.74
C LYS A 16 6.29 11.52 -5.70
N ALA A 17 5.51 12.56 -6.02
CA ALA A 17 4.51 13.15 -5.12
C ALA A 17 3.14 12.46 -5.22
N SER A 18 2.77 11.98 -6.41
CA SER A 18 1.62 11.09 -6.64
C SER A 18 1.73 10.45 -8.03
N VAL A 19 1.35 9.18 -8.14
CA VAL A 19 1.48 8.37 -9.36
C VAL A 19 0.76 8.94 -10.59
N GLN A 20 -0.24 9.80 -10.37
CA GLN A 20 -1.04 10.45 -11.41
C GLN A 20 -0.21 11.43 -12.27
N PHE A 21 0.88 11.99 -11.72
CA PHE A 21 1.70 13.00 -12.41
C PHE A 21 2.84 12.35 -13.21
N VAL A 22 2.45 11.67 -14.30
CA VAL A 22 3.39 11.09 -15.27
C VAL A 22 4.24 12.19 -15.92
N GLU A 23 3.59 13.27 -16.36
CA GLU A 23 4.25 14.51 -16.76
C GLU A 23 4.40 15.43 -15.54
N PRO A 24 5.59 16.01 -15.28
CA PRO A 24 5.77 17.01 -14.24
C PRO A 24 4.96 18.28 -14.52
N MET A 25 4.36 18.88 -13.50
CA MET A 25 3.68 20.17 -13.61
C MET A 25 4.07 21.15 -12.51
N THR A 26 4.21 22.42 -12.87
CA THR A 26 4.41 23.51 -11.91
C THR A 26 3.07 23.90 -11.29
N PHE A 27 3.02 24.02 -9.96
CA PHE A 27 1.81 24.34 -9.21
C PHE A 27 2.09 25.40 -8.13
N ARG A 28 1.19 26.38 -7.98
CA ARG A 28 1.22 27.36 -6.89
C ARG A 28 0.16 27.00 -5.84
N VAL A 29 0.60 26.72 -4.63
CA VAL A 29 -0.28 26.36 -3.50
C VAL A 29 -1.04 27.60 -3.04
N ILE A 30 -2.34 27.47 -2.80
CA ILE A 30 -3.21 28.51 -2.24
C ILE A 30 -3.74 28.10 -0.87
N LYS A 31 -4.11 26.84 -0.68
CA LYS A 31 -4.54 26.29 0.62
C LYS A 31 -4.12 24.81 0.76
N VAL A 32 -3.70 24.41 1.96
CA VAL A 32 -3.66 23.00 2.38
C VAL A 32 -5.03 22.66 2.98
N LEU A 33 -5.74 21.67 2.42
CA LEU A 33 -7.09 21.31 2.85
C LEU A 33 -7.02 20.30 4.00
N THR A 34 -6.91 20.80 5.23
CA THR A 34 -6.89 19.98 6.45
C THR A 34 -8.27 19.48 6.86
N GLU A 35 -9.33 19.99 6.25
CA GLU A 35 -10.71 19.53 6.43
C GLU A 35 -11.06 18.23 5.68
N LEU A 36 -10.19 17.75 4.79
CA LEU A 36 -10.40 16.53 4.00
C LEU A 36 -9.69 15.33 4.62
N VAL A 37 -10.36 14.17 4.61
CA VAL A 37 -9.78 12.90 5.06
C VAL A 37 -8.54 12.56 4.22
N THR A 38 -7.47 12.15 4.89
CA THR A 38 -6.16 11.86 4.28
C THR A 38 -5.50 10.67 4.97
N TYR A 39 -4.58 10.00 4.26
CA TYR A 39 -3.72 8.96 4.81
C TYR A 39 -2.45 9.55 5.43
N HIS A 40 -1.79 8.80 6.33
CA HIS A 40 -0.55 9.25 6.95
C HIS A 40 0.52 9.61 5.90
N GLY A 41 1.08 10.82 6.01
CA GLY A 41 2.08 11.34 5.06
C GLY A 41 1.52 11.90 3.74
N TRP A 42 0.19 11.94 3.55
CA TRP A 42 -0.47 12.55 2.40
C TRP A 42 -1.18 13.87 2.78
N VAL A 43 -1.29 14.80 1.84
CA VAL A 43 -2.02 16.06 1.99
C VAL A 43 -2.86 16.38 0.75
N TRP A 44 -3.95 17.12 0.98
CA TRP A 44 -4.72 17.78 -0.07
C TRP A 44 -4.25 19.22 -0.26
N LEU A 45 -3.94 19.63 -1.50
CA LEU A 45 -3.52 20.98 -1.86
C LEU A 45 -4.47 21.60 -2.91
N ARG A 46 -5.03 22.77 -2.61
CA ARG A 46 -5.78 23.59 -3.57
C ARG A 46 -4.90 24.71 -4.11
N GLY A 47 -4.97 24.98 -5.41
CA GLY A 47 -4.13 25.99 -6.05
C GLY A 47 -4.20 26.01 -7.57
N TYR A 48 -3.16 26.53 -8.21
CA TYR A 48 -3.14 26.76 -9.66
C TYR A 48 -1.99 26.01 -10.34
N GLN A 49 -2.28 25.27 -11.40
CA GLN A 49 -1.27 24.85 -12.37
C GLN A 49 -0.74 26.09 -13.11
N LEU A 50 0.58 26.17 -13.28
CA LEU A 50 1.24 27.27 -14.00
C LEU A 50 1.75 26.81 -15.37
N ASP A 51 1.84 27.74 -16.32
CA ASP A 51 2.63 27.59 -17.55
C ASP A 51 4.12 27.91 -17.33
N ASP A 52 4.93 27.75 -18.38
CA ASP A 52 6.37 28.05 -18.41
C ASP A 52 6.69 29.53 -18.12
N LYS A 53 5.67 30.41 -18.18
CA LYS A 53 5.76 31.85 -17.89
C LYS A 53 5.25 32.18 -16.47
N GLY A 54 4.95 31.17 -15.65
CA GLY A 54 4.50 31.30 -14.27
C GLY A 54 3.05 31.80 -14.10
N ARG A 55 2.25 31.79 -15.17
CA ARG A 55 0.86 32.25 -15.23
C ARG A 55 -0.08 31.09 -14.92
N ALA A 56 -1.14 31.34 -14.16
CA ALA A 56 -2.13 30.31 -13.83
C ALA A 56 -2.93 29.91 -15.08
N VAL A 57 -2.95 28.61 -15.40
CA VAL A 57 -3.71 28.05 -16.55
C VAL A 57 -4.90 27.18 -16.14
N ALA A 58 -4.87 26.59 -14.94
CA ALA A 58 -5.99 25.83 -14.40
C ALA A 58 -6.01 25.90 -12.86
N SER A 59 -7.22 25.97 -12.27
CA SER A 59 -7.42 25.71 -10.84
C SER A 59 -7.50 24.19 -10.63
N ARG A 60 -6.81 23.65 -9.61
CA ARG A 60 -6.85 22.21 -9.28
C ARG A 60 -6.80 21.99 -7.77
N GLU A 61 -7.32 20.83 -7.36
CA GLU A 61 -7.13 20.23 -6.05
C GLU A 61 -6.37 18.92 -6.23
N LEU A 62 -5.28 18.74 -5.48
CA LEU A 62 -4.30 17.67 -5.67
C LEU A 62 -4.16 16.85 -4.39
N PHE A 63 -4.08 15.52 -4.53
CA PHE A 63 -3.73 14.61 -3.43
C PHE A 63 -2.31 14.09 -3.61
N VAL A 64 -1.40 14.46 -2.70
CA VAL A 64 0.06 14.27 -2.86
C VAL A 64 0.77 13.98 -1.54
N GLN A 65 1.92 13.30 -1.61
CA GLN A 65 2.88 13.20 -0.51
C GLN A 65 3.86 14.39 -0.53
N PRO A 66 4.00 15.17 0.56
CA PRO A 66 4.97 16.27 0.64
C PRO A 66 6.42 15.82 0.40
N ALA A 67 6.76 14.59 0.79
CA ALA A 67 8.11 14.02 0.62
C ALA A 67 8.53 13.82 -0.85
N GLY A 68 7.58 13.83 -1.79
CA GLY A 68 7.84 13.70 -3.23
C GLY A 68 7.78 15.01 -4.01
N LEU A 69 7.48 16.13 -3.35
CA LEU A 69 7.43 17.46 -3.97
C LEU A 69 8.82 18.09 -4.05
N VAL A 70 9.04 18.90 -5.08
CA VAL A 70 10.26 19.71 -5.24
C VAL A 70 9.86 21.18 -5.22
N THR A 71 10.25 21.92 -4.20
CA THR A 71 9.94 23.36 -4.12
C THR A 71 10.81 24.13 -5.11
N LEU A 72 10.19 24.79 -6.08
CA LEU A 72 10.86 25.63 -7.08
C LEU A 72 11.05 27.06 -6.58
N ARG A 73 10.12 27.55 -5.75
CA ARG A 73 10.21 28.84 -5.08
C ARG A 73 9.47 28.80 -3.75
N GLU A 74 10.25 28.74 -2.68
CA GLU A 74 9.78 29.00 -1.33
C GLU A 74 9.35 30.46 -1.18
N ARG A 75 8.34 30.71 -0.34
CA ARG A 75 8.01 32.03 0.14
C ARG A 75 9.20 32.61 0.93
N GLN A 76 9.81 33.66 0.39
CA GLN A 76 10.59 34.58 1.23
C GLN A 76 9.65 35.14 2.32
N ALA A 77 9.93 34.79 3.57
CA ALA A 77 9.30 35.44 4.70
C ALA A 77 9.60 36.95 4.64
N PRO A 78 8.64 37.83 5.00
CA PRO A 78 8.94 39.24 5.17
C PRO A 78 10.08 39.37 6.19
N GLN A 79 11.20 39.98 5.81
CA GLN A 79 12.18 40.39 6.80
C GLN A 79 11.46 41.30 7.82
N PRO A 80 11.69 41.11 9.13
CA PRO A 80 11.12 42.02 10.13
C PRO A 80 11.68 43.41 9.88
N ALA A 81 10.85 44.29 9.34
CA ALA A 81 11.28 45.64 8.95
C ALA A 81 11.80 46.36 10.19
N THR A 82 13.08 46.72 10.20
CA THR A 82 13.77 47.39 11.33
C THR A 82 13.42 48.87 11.47
N LEU A 83 12.16 49.20 11.14
CA LEU A 83 11.50 50.48 11.35
C LEU A 83 11.17 50.68 12.84
N ASN A 84 12.20 50.92 13.66
CA ASN A 84 12.16 51.96 14.71
C ASN A 84 13.48 52.21 15.47
N ALA A 85 14.65 51.81 14.92
CA ALA A 85 15.95 52.14 15.51
C ALA A 85 16.32 53.66 15.51
N ARG A 86 15.45 54.55 14.96
CA ARG A 86 15.70 55.99 14.84
C ARG A 86 14.77 56.91 15.65
N ARG A 87 13.80 56.38 16.44
CA ARG A 87 12.83 57.22 17.19
C ARG A 87 12.88 57.11 18.72
N ARG A 88 14.02 56.67 19.27
CA ARG A 88 14.37 56.81 20.71
C ARG A 88 15.78 57.38 20.87
N ARG A 89 15.91 58.71 20.76
CA ARG A 89 17.15 59.43 21.14
C ARG A 89 16.93 60.61 22.09
N ASN A 90 15.70 61.10 22.24
CA ASN A 90 15.35 62.17 23.18
C ASN A 90 14.17 61.74 24.09
N MET A 91 14.45 61.28 25.31
CA MET A 91 13.72 61.62 26.55
C MET A 91 14.37 60.92 27.77
N PRO A 92 14.32 61.52 28.98
CA PRO A 92 14.98 61.00 30.19
C PRO A 92 14.14 59.92 30.91
N PRO A 93 14.72 59.17 31.87
CA PRO A 93 14.03 58.10 32.59
C PRO A 93 13.17 58.62 33.76
N PRO A 94 11.93 58.12 33.94
CA PRO A 94 11.20 58.19 35.20
C PRO A 94 11.61 57.04 36.15
N ALA A 95 11.42 57.24 37.45
CA ALA A 95 11.89 56.34 38.52
C ALA A 95 10.93 55.17 38.84
N SER A 96 11.38 54.30 39.74
CA SER A 96 10.65 53.15 40.29
C SER A 96 9.46 53.53 41.18
N ALA A 97 8.41 52.67 41.21
CA ALA A 97 7.94 51.98 42.44
C ALA A 97 6.68 51.07 42.24
N THR A 98 6.58 50.06 43.12
CA THR A 98 5.36 49.38 43.66
C THR A 98 4.27 48.71 42.78
N ARG A 99 4.10 47.39 43.01
CA ARG A 99 2.89 46.64 43.49
C ARG A 99 1.50 47.31 43.25
N ARG A 100 0.40 46.64 42.85
CA ARG A 100 -0.28 45.40 43.34
C ARG A 100 -1.57 45.17 42.44
N THR A 101 -2.44 44.14 42.43
CA THR A 101 -2.73 42.88 43.18
C THR A 101 -3.62 41.92 42.33
N GLY A 102 -3.50 40.60 42.47
CA GLY A 102 -4.56 39.60 42.14
C GLY A 102 -4.76 39.23 40.65
N ILE A 103 -5.30 38.07 40.26
CA ILE A 103 -5.80 36.84 40.94
C ILE A 103 -5.22 35.64 40.15
N GLY A 104 -4.60 34.60 40.75
CA GLY A 104 -5.21 33.33 41.19
C GLY A 104 -5.57 32.37 40.02
N VAL A 105 -5.29 31.06 39.99
CA VAL A 105 -4.81 30.07 41.00
C VAL A 105 -3.90 29.01 40.31
N TRP A 106 -3.26 28.13 41.09
CA TRP A 106 -2.11 27.27 40.73
C TRP A 106 -2.44 25.88 40.17
N TRP A 107 -1.47 25.27 39.47
CA TRP A 107 -1.20 23.82 39.45
C TRP A 107 0.33 23.58 39.57
N VAL A 108 0.74 22.33 39.83
CA VAL A 108 2.00 22.01 40.56
C VAL A 108 3.22 21.83 39.63
N ASP A 109 4.39 22.33 40.08
CA ASP A 109 5.69 22.15 39.42
C ASP A 109 6.24 20.71 39.50
N GLY A 110 6.88 20.28 38.41
CA GLY A 110 7.93 19.25 38.42
C GLY A 110 9.32 19.90 38.23
N PRO A 111 10.40 19.36 38.81
CA PRO A 111 11.68 20.07 38.91
C PRO A 111 12.36 20.26 37.55
N ALA A 112 12.78 21.51 37.28
CA ALA A 112 13.53 21.86 36.08
C ALA A 112 15.01 21.42 36.17
N PRO A 113 15.60 20.84 35.12
CA PRO A 113 17.03 20.58 35.07
C PRO A 113 17.81 21.90 34.86
N THR A 114 18.75 22.19 35.75
CA THR A 114 19.62 23.37 35.66
C THR A 114 20.66 23.20 34.56
N GLY A 115 20.65 24.08 33.56
CA GLY A 115 21.68 24.14 32.52
C GLY A 115 21.77 25.52 31.87
N SER A 116 22.95 26.15 31.94
CA SER A 116 23.21 27.42 31.24
C SER A 116 23.28 27.21 29.73
N PRO A 117 22.80 28.17 28.91
CA PRO A 117 22.78 28.00 27.46
C PRO A 117 24.21 28.06 26.87
N PRO A 118 24.67 27.04 26.12
CA PRO A 118 25.95 27.10 25.43
C PRO A 118 25.88 28.10 24.25
N THR A 119 26.89 28.94 24.14
CA THR A 119 26.97 29.95 23.07
C THR A 119 27.15 29.29 21.70
N VAL A 120 26.17 29.41 20.81
CA VAL A 120 26.27 28.91 19.43
C VAL A 120 27.18 29.81 18.60
N GLY A 121 28.49 29.56 18.71
CA GLY A 121 29.49 30.13 17.81
C GLY A 121 29.41 29.46 16.43
N ALA A 122 29.27 30.26 15.37
CA ALA A 122 29.21 29.73 14.01
C ALA A 122 30.55 29.08 13.60
N ARG A 123 30.50 27.82 13.15
CA ARG A 123 31.58 27.18 12.37
C ARG A 123 31.00 26.53 11.12
N ARG A 124 31.82 26.46 10.07
CA ARG A 124 31.49 25.82 8.80
C ARG A 124 31.71 24.30 8.89
N GLY A 125 30.77 23.54 8.33
CA GLY A 125 31.11 22.43 7.43
C GLY A 125 31.80 21.21 8.02
N ASP A 126 31.10 20.50 8.90
CA ASP A 126 31.33 19.06 9.11
C ASP A 126 30.27 18.26 8.34
N VAL A 127 30.70 17.39 7.43
CA VAL A 127 29.79 16.45 6.76
C VAL A 127 29.61 15.25 7.68
N LEU A 128 28.46 15.18 8.35
CA LEU A 128 28.03 13.97 9.06
C LEU A 128 27.72 12.85 8.07
N ILE A 129 28.75 12.15 7.61
CA ILE A 129 28.61 10.84 7.01
C ILE A 129 28.20 9.88 8.13
N CYS A 130 26.91 9.54 8.18
CA CYS A 130 26.43 8.49 9.09
C CYS A 130 26.97 7.11 8.65
N GLN A 131 28.22 6.83 8.97
CA GLN A 131 28.81 5.49 8.93
C GLN A 131 28.34 4.64 10.12
N ASP A 132 27.02 4.47 10.24
CA ASP A 132 26.48 3.22 10.74
C ASP A 132 25.41 2.72 9.77
N ARG A 133 25.88 2.00 8.75
CA ARG A 133 25.08 1.00 8.06
C ARG A 133 25.55 -0.39 8.49
N ARG A 134 25.21 -0.78 9.71
CA ARG A 134 24.43 -2.02 9.81
C ARG A 134 23.28 -1.91 8.82
N MET A 135 23.39 -2.59 7.68
CA MET A 135 22.21 -2.85 6.85
C MET A 135 21.16 -3.45 7.80
N PRO A 136 19.92 -2.94 7.88
CA PRO A 136 18.88 -3.64 8.59
C PRO A 136 18.82 -5.04 7.97
N VAL A 137 18.86 -6.08 8.82
CA VAL A 137 18.62 -7.44 8.37
C VAL A 137 17.28 -7.40 7.66
N ARG A 138 17.24 -7.79 6.39
CA ARG A 138 15.97 -7.89 5.66
C ARG A 138 15.17 -8.96 6.34
N GLU A 139 14.14 -8.56 7.07
CA GLU A 139 13.18 -9.47 7.68
C GLU A 139 12.58 -10.31 6.54
N ARG A 140 12.81 -11.63 6.58
CA ARG A 140 12.40 -12.55 5.52
C ARG A 140 10.87 -12.57 5.46
N PRO A 141 10.23 -12.09 4.37
CA PRO A 141 8.78 -11.98 4.33
C PRO A 141 8.14 -13.37 4.34
N VAL A 142 7.06 -13.52 5.11
CA VAL A 142 6.26 -14.75 5.13
C VAL A 142 5.22 -14.67 4.02
N VAL A 143 5.26 -15.61 3.09
CA VAL A 143 4.34 -15.68 1.95
C VAL A 143 3.48 -16.93 2.05
N ILE A 144 2.17 -16.72 2.14
CA ILE A 144 1.19 -17.78 2.35
C ILE A 144 0.59 -18.17 0.98
N ALA A 145 1.08 -19.27 0.41
CA ALA A 145 0.71 -19.75 -0.92
C ALA A 145 -0.47 -20.73 -0.85
N VAL A 146 -1.68 -20.22 -1.07
CA VAL A 146 -2.94 -20.96 -0.97
C VAL A 146 -3.27 -21.66 -2.30
N CYS A 147 -3.38 -22.98 -2.26
CA CYS A 147 -3.54 -23.90 -3.40
C CYS A 147 -4.69 -24.89 -3.17
N GLY A 148 -5.09 -25.66 -4.19
CA GLY A 148 -6.26 -26.56 -4.10
C GLY A 148 -7.22 -26.49 -5.30
N CYS A 149 -8.24 -27.35 -5.30
CA CYS A 149 -9.19 -27.47 -6.41
C CYS A 149 -10.00 -26.18 -6.64
N PRO A 150 -10.44 -25.89 -7.88
CA PRO A 150 -11.59 -25.01 -8.11
C PRO A 150 -12.81 -25.53 -7.34
N GLY A 151 -13.52 -24.66 -6.62
CA GLY A 151 -14.63 -25.03 -5.74
C GLY A 151 -14.26 -25.43 -4.30
N ALA A 152 -13.00 -25.77 -4.02
CA ALA A 152 -12.53 -26.15 -2.67
C ALA A 152 -12.24 -24.96 -1.73
N GLY A 153 -12.94 -23.83 -1.86
CA GLY A 153 -12.88 -22.75 -0.85
C GLY A 153 -11.59 -21.90 -0.76
N LYS A 154 -10.54 -22.19 -1.55
CA LYS A 154 -9.25 -21.44 -1.56
C LYS A 154 -9.35 -19.94 -1.30
N THR A 155 -10.07 -19.22 -2.16
CA THR A 155 -10.17 -17.75 -2.12
C THR A 155 -10.80 -17.26 -0.82
N THR A 156 -11.71 -18.06 -0.22
CA THR A 156 -12.29 -17.79 1.10
C THR A 156 -11.27 -17.97 2.22
N VAL A 157 -10.48 -19.07 2.21
CA VAL A 157 -9.39 -19.31 3.17
C VAL A 157 -8.31 -18.23 3.06
N ALA A 158 -7.92 -17.88 1.83
CA ALA A 158 -6.90 -16.89 1.54
C ALA A 158 -7.32 -15.47 1.98
N SER A 159 -8.55 -15.06 1.64
CA SER A 159 -9.10 -13.77 2.05
C SER A 159 -9.29 -13.67 3.56
N ALA A 160 -9.80 -14.73 4.22
CA ALA A 160 -9.92 -14.78 5.67
C ALA A 160 -8.55 -14.70 6.37
N THR A 161 -7.55 -15.44 5.88
CA THR A 161 -6.17 -15.40 6.41
C THR A 161 -5.53 -14.02 6.24
N ALA A 162 -5.65 -13.42 5.04
CA ALA A 162 -5.12 -12.09 4.75
C ALA A 162 -5.77 -11.00 5.61
N GLY A 163 -7.11 -11.03 5.74
CA GLY A 163 -7.88 -10.11 6.57
C GLY A 163 -7.59 -10.25 8.07
N HIS A 164 -7.38 -11.47 8.56
CA HIS A 164 -6.99 -11.72 9.96
C HIS A 164 -5.58 -11.21 10.27
N LEU A 165 -4.63 -11.40 9.36
CA LEU A 165 -3.25 -10.96 9.52
C LEU A 165 -3.02 -9.48 9.14
N GLY A 166 -3.99 -8.82 8.49
CA GLY A 166 -3.88 -7.44 8.02
C GLY A 166 -2.90 -7.24 6.85
N ILE A 167 -2.61 -8.30 6.08
CA ILE A 167 -1.59 -8.31 5.02
C ILE A 167 -2.22 -8.30 3.61
N PRO A 168 -1.48 -7.90 2.56
CA PRO A 168 -1.97 -7.94 1.18
C PRO A 168 -2.41 -9.34 0.73
N PHE A 169 -3.42 -9.36 -0.15
CA PHE A 169 -3.92 -10.56 -0.81
C PHE A 169 -3.76 -10.43 -2.32
N LEU A 170 -3.31 -11.50 -2.98
CA LEU A 170 -3.06 -11.56 -4.42
C LEU A 170 -3.68 -12.85 -5.01
N THR A 171 -4.87 -12.75 -5.62
CA THR A 171 -5.50 -13.88 -6.32
C THR A 171 -5.38 -13.76 -7.84
N ARG A 172 -5.13 -14.90 -8.50
CA ARG A 172 -5.02 -14.97 -9.96
C ARG A 172 -6.35 -14.68 -10.65
N ASP A 173 -7.49 -14.99 -10.02
CA ASP A 173 -8.81 -14.77 -10.63
C ASP A 173 -9.12 -13.26 -10.80
N GLU A 174 -8.68 -12.40 -9.88
CA GLU A 174 -8.84 -10.93 -9.97
C GLU A 174 -7.85 -10.31 -10.99
N ILE A 175 -6.58 -10.74 -10.98
CA ILE A 175 -5.60 -10.33 -11.99
C ILE A 175 -6.12 -10.70 -13.39
N LYS A 176 -6.65 -11.92 -13.53
CA LYS A 176 -7.28 -12.38 -14.77
C LYS A 176 -8.45 -11.48 -15.16
N ALA A 177 -9.35 -11.14 -14.22
CA ALA A 177 -10.47 -10.22 -14.45
C ALA A 177 -10.00 -8.85 -14.97
N GLY A 178 -9.00 -8.22 -14.35
CA GLY A 178 -8.44 -6.94 -14.79
C GLY A 178 -7.79 -7.00 -16.19
N LEU A 179 -7.08 -8.08 -16.49
CA LEU A 179 -6.55 -8.33 -17.84
C LEU A 179 -7.67 -8.54 -18.88
N GLY A 180 -8.77 -9.20 -18.49
CA GLY A 180 -9.97 -9.38 -19.33
C GLY A 180 -10.68 -8.06 -19.64
N LEU A 181 -10.81 -7.17 -18.65
CA LEU A 181 -11.36 -5.82 -18.84
C LEU A 181 -10.53 -4.99 -19.82
N SER A 182 -9.22 -5.21 -19.86
CA SER A 182 -8.29 -4.51 -20.77
C SER A 182 -8.49 -4.87 -22.26
N SER A 183 -9.23 -5.95 -22.56
CA SER A 183 -9.63 -6.35 -23.92
C SER A 183 -11.13 -6.60 -24.02
N ALA A 184 -11.94 -5.98 -23.16
CA ALA A 184 -13.39 -6.14 -23.16
C ALA A 184 -14.06 -5.20 -24.17
N SER A 185 -15.22 -5.61 -24.67
CA SER A 185 -16.17 -4.77 -25.40
C SER A 185 -17.39 -4.44 -24.55
N VAL A 186 -18.20 -3.47 -24.98
CA VAL A 186 -19.51 -3.18 -24.39
C VAL A 186 -20.57 -3.53 -25.43
N GLY A 187 -21.57 -4.30 -25.03
CA GLY A 187 -22.70 -4.67 -25.88
C GLY A 187 -23.74 -3.55 -26.02
N GLU A 188 -24.63 -3.71 -26.99
CA GLU A 188 -25.83 -2.86 -27.18
C GLU A 188 -26.78 -2.89 -25.97
N ASP A 189 -26.67 -3.95 -25.15
CA ASP A 189 -27.33 -4.12 -23.85
C ASP A 189 -26.63 -3.38 -22.68
N GLY A 190 -25.58 -2.60 -22.97
CA GLY A 190 -24.74 -1.91 -22.00
C GLY A 190 -23.84 -2.84 -21.17
N ARG A 191 -23.79 -4.14 -21.48
CA ARG A 191 -23.05 -5.13 -20.66
C ARG A 191 -21.62 -5.25 -21.15
N VAL A 192 -20.68 -5.36 -20.19
CA VAL A 192 -19.28 -5.67 -20.48
C VAL A 192 -19.19 -7.12 -20.98
N ARG A 193 -18.60 -7.30 -22.15
CA ARG A 193 -18.39 -8.59 -22.82
C ARG A 193 -16.90 -8.85 -22.92
N LEU A 194 -16.43 -9.83 -22.16
CA LEU A 194 -15.03 -10.25 -22.15
C LEU A 194 -14.75 -11.08 -23.42
N ASP A 195 -13.49 -11.07 -23.87
CA ASP A 195 -13.06 -11.84 -25.04
C ASP A 195 -13.19 -13.37 -24.81
N GLY A 196 -13.33 -14.15 -25.89
CA GLY A 196 -13.45 -15.62 -25.81
C GLY A 196 -12.28 -16.30 -25.06
N ASP A 197 -11.05 -15.82 -25.25
CA ASP A 197 -9.86 -16.33 -24.56
C ASP A 197 -9.87 -16.07 -23.04
N PHE A 198 -10.73 -15.15 -22.57
CA PHE A 198 -10.91 -14.93 -21.14
C PHE A 198 -11.43 -16.18 -20.45
N HIS A 199 -12.39 -16.88 -21.03
CA HIS A 199 -13.04 -18.00 -20.34
C HIS A 199 -12.11 -19.21 -20.23
N LEU A 200 -11.28 -19.44 -21.26
CA LEU A 200 -10.34 -20.56 -21.36
C LEU A 200 -9.42 -20.69 -20.13
N ALA A 201 -9.68 -21.72 -19.32
CA ALA A 201 -8.77 -22.15 -18.26
C ALA A 201 -7.45 -22.65 -18.88
N GLY A 202 -6.33 -22.06 -18.48
CA GLY A 202 -5.02 -22.32 -19.10
C GLY A 202 -4.78 -21.64 -20.45
N GLY A 203 -5.78 -20.94 -21.01
CA GLY A 203 -5.63 -20.16 -22.24
C GLY A 203 -4.81 -18.86 -22.07
N PRO A 204 -4.60 -18.07 -23.13
CA PRO A 204 -3.65 -16.95 -23.15
C PRO A 204 -3.86 -15.88 -22.07
N VAL A 205 -5.11 -15.59 -21.68
CA VAL A 205 -5.39 -14.66 -20.56
C VAL A 205 -5.01 -15.28 -19.20
N SER A 206 -5.20 -16.60 -19.04
CA SER A 206 -4.81 -17.32 -17.81
C SER A 206 -3.28 -17.35 -17.63
N LEU A 207 -2.52 -17.57 -18.71
CA LEU A 207 -1.05 -17.55 -18.68
C LEU A 207 -0.51 -16.15 -18.39
N ARG A 208 -1.09 -15.10 -19.00
CA ARG A 208 -0.73 -13.70 -18.66
C ARG A 208 -1.06 -13.35 -17.21
N ALA A 209 -2.17 -13.86 -16.66
CA ALA A 209 -2.51 -13.64 -15.25
C ALA A 209 -1.53 -14.32 -14.28
N GLU A 210 -0.98 -15.49 -14.65
CA GLU A 210 0.09 -16.14 -13.87
C GLU A 210 1.42 -15.36 -13.96
N ALA A 211 1.81 -14.89 -15.15
CA ALA A 211 3.01 -14.05 -15.30
C ALA A 211 2.93 -12.75 -14.46
N VAL A 212 1.80 -12.04 -14.52
CA VAL A 212 1.57 -10.82 -13.71
C VAL A 212 1.54 -11.13 -12.22
N MET A 213 0.99 -12.28 -11.80
CA MET A 213 1.07 -12.75 -10.41
C MET A 213 2.53 -12.99 -9.97
N VAL A 214 3.35 -13.64 -10.81
CA VAL A 214 4.76 -13.92 -10.51
C VAL A 214 5.55 -12.61 -10.37
N ASP A 215 5.38 -11.65 -11.27
CA ASP A 215 6.06 -10.35 -11.17
C ASP A 215 5.59 -9.51 -9.96
N ALA A 216 4.29 -9.53 -9.64
CA ALA A 216 3.78 -8.86 -8.44
C ALA A 216 4.29 -9.51 -7.14
N ALA A 217 4.26 -10.84 -7.06
CA ALA A 217 4.79 -11.61 -5.92
C ALA A 217 6.30 -11.36 -5.74
N ARG A 218 7.06 -11.32 -6.85
CA ARG A 218 8.49 -10.98 -6.85
C ARG A 218 8.73 -9.57 -6.31
N LEU A 219 7.95 -8.57 -6.72
CA LEU A 219 8.08 -7.21 -6.24
C LEU A 219 7.80 -7.08 -4.73
N LEU A 220 6.76 -7.77 -4.24
CA LEU A 220 6.40 -7.79 -2.82
C LEU A 220 7.48 -8.47 -1.97
N ALA A 221 7.87 -9.70 -2.33
CA ALA A 221 8.91 -10.46 -1.63
C ALA A 221 10.26 -9.72 -1.65
N ALA A 222 10.70 -9.24 -2.82
CA ALA A 222 11.93 -8.46 -2.95
C ALA A 222 11.87 -7.08 -2.26
N SER A 223 10.72 -6.67 -1.72
CA SER A 223 10.54 -5.47 -0.89
C SER A 223 10.37 -5.78 0.61
N GLY A 224 10.41 -7.06 1.02
CA GLY A 224 10.20 -7.46 2.43
C GLY A 224 8.73 -7.44 2.87
N VAL A 225 7.78 -7.47 1.94
CA VAL A 225 6.34 -7.52 2.26
C VAL A 225 5.89 -8.96 2.40
N SER A 226 5.32 -9.31 3.56
CA SER A 226 4.56 -10.56 3.78
C SER A 226 3.17 -10.45 3.15
N PHE A 227 2.67 -11.49 2.48
CA PHE A 227 1.37 -11.49 1.79
C PHE A 227 0.78 -12.88 1.59
N VAL A 228 -0.52 -12.94 1.29
CA VAL A 228 -1.20 -14.17 0.85
C VAL A 228 -1.31 -14.17 -0.67
N VAL A 229 -0.99 -15.30 -1.31
CA VAL A 229 -1.14 -15.50 -2.77
C VAL A 229 -2.01 -16.74 -3.03
N GLU A 230 -3.03 -16.61 -3.88
CA GLU A 230 -3.98 -17.70 -4.19
C GLU A 230 -3.97 -18.09 -5.67
N SER A 231 -3.68 -19.37 -5.91
CA SER A 231 -3.63 -19.97 -7.24
C SER A 231 -4.20 -21.40 -7.21
N SER A 232 -4.29 -22.06 -8.36
CA SER A 232 -4.70 -23.47 -8.40
C SER A 232 -3.62 -24.44 -7.88
N VAL A 233 -2.34 -24.09 -8.11
CA VAL A 233 -1.13 -24.87 -7.82
C VAL A 233 0.04 -23.88 -7.64
N LEU A 234 0.90 -24.10 -6.66
CA LEU A 234 2.15 -23.35 -6.48
C LEU A 234 3.14 -23.74 -7.58
N SER A 235 3.22 -22.95 -8.64
CA SER A 235 4.12 -23.25 -9.77
C SER A 235 5.58 -22.97 -9.41
N HIS A 236 6.51 -23.71 -10.04
CA HIS A 236 7.94 -23.52 -9.83
C HIS A 236 8.43 -22.11 -10.17
N GLN A 237 7.75 -21.40 -11.09
CA GLN A 237 8.04 -20.00 -11.39
C GLN A 237 7.69 -19.07 -10.22
N LEU A 238 6.51 -19.27 -9.59
CA LEU A 238 6.11 -18.52 -8.42
C LEU A 238 7.03 -18.83 -7.22
N LEU A 239 7.26 -20.11 -6.90
CA LEU A 239 8.20 -20.46 -5.82
C LEU A 239 9.60 -19.88 -6.08
N GLY A 240 10.11 -20.00 -7.31
CA GLY A 240 11.45 -19.53 -7.67
C GLY A 240 11.66 -18.03 -7.44
N VAL A 241 10.66 -17.18 -7.71
CA VAL A 241 10.76 -15.74 -7.41
C VAL A 241 10.59 -15.39 -5.94
N LEU A 242 9.88 -16.22 -5.16
CA LEU A 242 9.75 -16.05 -3.72
C LEU A 242 11.08 -16.39 -3.01
N LEU A 243 11.67 -17.54 -3.34
CA LEU A 243 12.97 -17.96 -2.79
C LEU A 243 14.11 -17.03 -3.23
N ALA A 244 14.11 -16.55 -4.49
CA ALA A 244 15.04 -15.52 -4.93
C ALA A 244 14.81 -14.13 -4.28
N GLY A 245 13.68 -13.94 -3.61
CA GLY A 245 13.38 -12.78 -2.74
C GLY A 245 13.73 -12.98 -1.26
N ASP A 246 14.31 -14.14 -0.91
CA ASP A 246 14.57 -14.59 0.48
C ASP A 246 13.28 -14.73 1.34
N ALA A 247 12.14 -14.98 0.71
CA ALA A 247 10.88 -15.22 1.43
C ALA A 247 10.92 -16.55 2.22
N ARG A 248 10.15 -16.61 3.30
CA ARG A 248 9.72 -17.85 3.97
C ARG A 248 8.35 -18.24 3.40
N VAL A 249 8.18 -19.47 2.92
CA VAL A 249 6.97 -19.90 2.19
C VAL A 249 6.17 -20.90 3.01
N LEU A 250 4.93 -20.53 3.37
CA LEU A 250 3.92 -21.43 3.91
C LEU A 250 2.99 -21.85 2.76
N ALA A 251 3.02 -23.12 2.36
CA ALA A 251 2.09 -23.63 1.36
C ALA A 251 0.83 -24.21 2.02
N VAL A 252 -0.35 -23.72 1.62
CA VAL A 252 -1.63 -24.11 2.20
C VAL A 252 -2.44 -24.88 1.17
N HIS A 253 -2.67 -26.17 1.41
CA HIS A 253 -3.53 -27.00 0.58
C HIS A 253 -4.97 -26.93 1.07
N VAL A 254 -5.89 -26.43 0.23
CA VAL A 254 -7.30 -26.34 0.58
C VAL A 254 -8.09 -27.43 -0.15
N VAL A 255 -8.67 -28.34 0.63
CA VAL A 255 -9.43 -29.50 0.17
C VAL A 255 -10.91 -29.39 0.49
N ALA A 256 -11.71 -30.22 -0.18
CA ALA A 256 -13.12 -30.46 0.13
C ALA A 256 -13.58 -31.78 -0.50
N ARG A 257 -14.53 -32.47 0.14
CA ARG A 257 -15.23 -33.65 -0.39
C ARG A 257 -15.84 -33.33 -1.75
N GLU A 258 -15.78 -34.29 -2.69
CA GLU A 258 -16.17 -34.08 -4.10
C GLU A 258 -17.62 -33.56 -4.25
N ALA A 259 -18.55 -34.06 -3.43
CA ALA A 259 -19.94 -33.57 -3.37
C ALA A 259 -20.09 -32.11 -2.90
N VAL A 260 -19.17 -31.61 -2.08
CA VAL A 260 -19.12 -30.21 -1.62
C VAL A 260 -18.62 -29.31 -2.75
N ILE A 261 -17.55 -29.73 -3.44
CA ILE A 261 -17.04 -29.07 -4.65
C ILE A 261 -18.14 -28.97 -5.71
N GLY A 262 -18.87 -30.07 -5.98
CA GLY A 262 -19.99 -30.10 -6.91
C GLY A 262 -21.08 -29.08 -6.57
N ARG A 263 -21.57 -29.07 -5.32
CA ARG A 263 -22.55 -28.07 -4.84
C ARG A 263 -22.06 -26.63 -5.05
N ARG A 264 -20.80 -26.35 -4.71
CA ARG A 264 -20.19 -25.00 -4.83
C ARG A 264 -19.99 -24.58 -6.29
N LEU A 265 -19.64 -25.50 -7.19
CA LEU A 265 -19.52 -25.21 -8.63
C LEU A 265 -20.89 -24.99 -9.29
N VAL A 266 -21.93 -25.74 -8.90
CA VAL A 266 -23.32 -25.48 -9.33
C VAL A 266 -23.77 -24.08 -8.91
N ALA A 267 -23.53 -23.69 -7.65
CA ALA A 267 -23.84 -22.34 -7.18
C ALA A 267 -23.06 -21.24 -7.94
N ARG A 268 -21.75 -21.43 -8.18
CA ARG A 268 -20.91 -20.48 -8.95
C ARG A 268 -21.34 -20.38 -10.43
N ALA A 269 -21.86 -21.45 -11.02
CA ALA A 269 -22.39 -21.44 -12.39
C ALA A 269 -23.78 -20.78 -12.48
N ALA A 270 -24.64 -20.98 -11.48
CA ALA A 270 -25.95 -20.32 -11.38
C ALA A 270 -25.83 -18.78 -11.25
N GLY A 271 -24.72 -18.29 -10.69
CA GLY A 271 -24.35 -16.86 -10.67
C GLY A 271 -24.02 -16.24 -12.04
N GLY A 272 -24.23 -16.94 -13.15
CA GLY A 272 -24.16 -16.40 -14.52
C GLY A 272 -22.76 -16.20 -15.12
N GLY A 273 -21.69 -16.50 -14.37
CA GLY A 273 -20.32 -16.40 -14.88
C GLY A 273 -19.93 -17.60 -15.75
N ALA A 274 -19.62 -17.37 -17.03
CA ALA A 274 -19.22 -18.44 -17.96
C ALA A 274 -17.95 -19.21 -17.52
N VAL A 275 -17.04 -18.60 -16.73
CA VAL A 275 -15.93 -19.34 -16.07
C VAL A 275 -16.46 -20.38 -15.08
N GLY A 276 -17.50 -20.05 -14.31
CA GLY A 276 -18.17 -20.99 -13.39
C GLY A 276 -18.86 -22.12 -14.15
N GLN A 277 -19.52 -21.81 -15.27
CA GLN A 277 -20.14 -22.80 -16.15
C GLN A 277 -19.10 -23.75 -16.77
N GLN A 278 -17.96 -23.23 -17.26
CA GLN A 278 -16.86 -24.04 -17.79
C GLN A 278 -16.25 -24.94 -16.70
N LEU A 279 -16.03 -24.42 -15.48
CA LEU A 279 -15.53 -25.23 -14.36
C LEU A 279 -16.52 -26.33 -13.95
N LEU A 280 -17.82 -26.06 -13.96
CA LEU A 280 -18.85 -27.06 -13.71
C LEU A 280 -18.89 -28.14 -14.81
N ALA A 281 -18.79 -27.75 -16.08
CA ALA A 281 -18.75 -28.70 -17.19
C ALA A 281 -17.51 -29.61 -17.14
N LEU A 282 -16.33 -29.06 -16.85
CA LEU A 282 -15.11 -29.84 -16.62
C LEU A 282 -15.25 -30.80 -15.44
N PHE A 283 -15.88 -30.36 -14.35
CA PHE A 283 -16.13 -31.19 -13.17
C PHE A 283 -17.08 -32.36 -13.47
N GLN A 284 -18.20 -32.08 -14.15
CA GLN A 284 -19.19 -33.10 -14.54
C GLN A 284 -18.64 -34.18 -15.48
N ARG A 285 -17.56 -33.89 -16.23
CA ARG A 285 -16.87 -34.83 -17.12
C ARG A 285 -15.72 -35.58 -16.45
N GLY A 286 -15.35 -35.25 -15.21
CA GLY A 286 -14.11 -35.71 -14.58
C GLY A 286 -12.82 -35.10 -15.18
N GLU A 287 -12.96 -34.16 -16.12
CA GLU A 287 -11.85 -33.44 -16.77
C GLU A 287 -11.21 -32.38 -15.86
N LEU A 288 -11.91 -31.96 -14.80
CA LEU A 288 -11.35 -31.07 -13.77
C LEU A 288 -10.26 -31.79 -12.99
N LYS A 289 -8.99 -31.54 -13.36
CA LYS A 289 -7.82 -32.05 -12.65
C LYS A 289 -7.99 -31.85 -11.14
N ARG A 290 -7.95 -32.95 -10.39
CA ARG A 290 -7.75 -32.91 -8.93
C ARG A 290 -6.51 -32.08 -8.64
N SER A 291 -6.53 -31.28 -7.56
CA SER A 291 -5.35 -30.58 -7.12
C SER A 291 -4.37 -31.60 -6.58
N ILE A 292 -3.44 -32.01 -7.44
CA ILE A 292 -2.26 -32.78 -7.07
C ILE A 292 -1.31 -31.77 -6.43
N PHE A 293 -1.64 -31.38 -5.19
CA PHE A 293 -0.76 -30.57 -4.38
C PHE A 293 0.38 -31.45 -3.89
N VAL A 294 1.46 -31.45 -4.68
CA VAL A 294 2.79 -31.82 -4.21
C VAL A 294 3.47 -30.49 -3.89
N PRO A 295 3.73 -30.17 -2.62
CA PRO A 295 4.47 -28.95 -2.29
C PRO A 295 5.89 -29.08 -2.88
N PRO A 296 6.34 -28.16 -3.75
CA PRO A 296 7.67 -28.22 -4.32
C PRO A 296 8.76 -28.05 -3.25
N GLU A 297 9.93 -28.65 -3.49
CA GLU A 297 11.10 -28.50 -2.60
C GLU A 297 11.47 -27.03 -2.40
N GLY A 298 11.79 -26.66 -1.16
CA GLY A 298 12.10 -25.28 -0.77
C GLY A 298 10.96 -24.51 -0.09
N VAL A 299 9.79 -25.12 0.09
CA VAL A 299 8.72 -24.61 0.97
C VAL A 299 9.11 -24.85 2.45
N ASP A 300 9.08 -23.81 3.29
CA ASP A 300 9.45 -23.89 4.71
C ASP A 300 8.42 -24.67 5.56
N ALA A 301 7.12 -24.54 5.26
CA ALA A 301 6.04 -25.23 5.98
C ALA A 301 4.81 -25.55 5.11
N VAL A 302 4.06 -26.59 5.48
CA VAL A 302 2.86 -27.06 4.76
C VAL A 302 1.69 -27.25 5.74
N VAL A 303 0.50 -26.75 5.39
CA VAL A 303 -0.75 -26.95 6.13
C VAL A 303 -1.85 -27.40 5.17
N GLU A 304 -2.64 -28.41 5.54
CA GLU A 304 -3.87 -28.78 4.84
C GLU A 304 -5.11 -28.25 5.58
N VAL A 305 -6.10 -27.76 4.84
CA VAL A 305 -7.34 -27.17 5.34
C VAL A 305 -8.52 -27.83 4.63
N ASP A 306 -9.26 -28.70 5.32
CA ASP A 306 -10.54 -29.21 4.80
C ASP A 306 -11.65 -28.16 4.99
N THR A 307 -12.31 -27.81 3.89
CA THR A 307 -13.47 -26.90 3.87
C THR A 307 -14.77 -27.64 3.54
N SER A 308 -14.80 -28.97 3.71
CA SER A 308 -15.97 -29.80 3.37
C SER A 308 -17.23 -29.47 4.16
N ASP A 309 -17.08 -29.07 5.41
CA ASP A 309 -18.19 -28.67 6.25
C ASP A 309 -18.47 -27.19 6.00
N ASP A 310 -19.73 -26.83 5.73
CA ASP A 310 -20.12 -25.50 5.21
C ASP A 310 -20.14 -24.39 6.30
N ALA A 311 -19.20 -24.46 7.24
CA ALA A 311 -18.93 -23.44 8.26
C ALA A 311 -17.95 -22.37 7.72
N ALA A 312 -17.59 -21.40 8.59
CA ALA A 312 -16.48 -20.49 8.31
C ALA A 312 -15.16 -21.28 8.18
N PRO A 313 -14.21 -20.83 7.33
CA PRO A 313 -12.92 -21.52 7.18
C PRO A 313 -12.12 -21.46 8.48
N VAL A 314 -11.70 -22.64 8.97
CA VAL A 314 -10.78 -22.77 10.11
C VAL A 314 -9.38 -22.36 9.65
N ILE A 315 -9.02 -21.09 9.92
CA ILE A 315 -7.74 -20.48 9.51
C ILE A 315 -6.69 -20.48 10.63
N GLU A 316 -7.07 -20.87 11.85
CA GLU A 316 -6.26 -20.81 13.06
C GLU A 316 -4.94 -21.56 12.89
N THR A 317 -4.95 -22.74 12.26
CA THR A 317 -3.76 -23.53 11.93
C THR A 317 -2.85 -22.83 10.92
N VAL A 318 -3.43 -22.13 9.93
CA VAL A 318 -2.67 -21.36 8.92
C VAL A 318 -2.01 -20.14 9.57
N VAL A 319 -2.76 -19.41 10.41
CA VAL A 319 -2.25 -18.26 11.17
C VAL A 319 -1.15 -18.69 12.13
N ALA A 320 -1.34 -19.79 12.87
CA ALA A 320 -0.32 -20.33 13.78
C ALA A 320 0.96 -20.74 13.04
N ALA A 321 0.86 -21.41 11.88
CA ALA A 321 2.00 -21.75 11.05
C ALA A 321 2.70 -20.52 10.47
N ALA A 322 1.95 -19.49 10.04
CA ALA A 322 2.51 -18.25 9.53
C ALA A 322 3.26 -17.46 10.64
N VAL A 323 2.72 -17.44 11.87
CA VAL A 323 3.38 -16.83 13.04
C VAL A 323 4.61 -17.63 13.46
N ALA A 324 4.59 -18.96 13.38
CA ALA A 324 5.76 -19.79 13.63
C ALA A 324 6.90 -19.52 12.61
N LEU A 325 6.56 -19.15 11.37
CA LEU A 325 7.53 -18.67 10.38
C LEU A 325 7.98 -17.22 10.56
N LEU A 326 7.55 -16.49 11.61
CA LEU A 326 8.10 -15.15 11.90
C LEU A 326 9.33 -15.19 12.81
N GLY A 327 9.40 -16.14 13.75
CA GLY A 327 10.54 -16.34 14.67
C GLY A 327 11.63 -17.22 14.09
#